data_AF-A0A6G4AA51-F1
#
_entry.id   AF-A0A6G4AA51-F1
#
_cell.length_a   1.000
_cell.length_b   1.000
_cell.length_c   1.000
_cell.angle_alpha   90.00
_cell.angle_beta   90.00
_cell.angle_gamma   90.00
#
_symmetry.space_group_name_H-M   'P 1'
#
loop_
_entity.id
_entity.type
_entity.pdbx_description
1 polymer ?
#
loop_
_entity_poly.entity_id
_entity_poly.type
_entity_poly.pdbx_seq_one_letter_code
_entity_poly.pdbx_strand_id
1 'polypeptide(L)'
;MTITDETLTRLRTAAAAGDAQAALRLGRLLCLTAADPAEPGDGEPTWPEEPWLRVAVEARPDDVAALTLLTGRLAQQISYWEACLDMNPDVMKWYGEDESTVERRQIEAEQLYARIRAAGPDRHAEAGLDELAVLLGVGDKPAAEGTYSFYVMEDEAWSGSVRHSATIVASDADEIRWASDKWFTPAEGGIGGEPTLTAYVDGAEVGSLDLGPHLADGGVDWGAVAVPELSGARLPAGLPVPGRGLHYGFAGGAE
;
A
#
# COMPACT_ATOMS: atom_id res chain seq x y z
N MET A 1 2.72 15.81 -9.27
CA MET A 1 2.97 15.26 -10.62
C MET A 1 1.76 14.46 -11.03
N THR A 2 1.06 14.85 -12.10
CA THR A 2 -0.08 14.07 -12.62
C THR A 2 0.38 12.68 -13.05
N ILE A 3 -0.24 11.64 -12.50
CA ILE A 3 0.04 10.24 -12.85
C ILE A 3 -0.94 9.82 -13.94
N THR A 4 -0.40 9.50 -15.12
CA THR A 4 -1.16 9.13 -16.32
C THR A 4 -0.74 7.75 -16.84
N ASP A 5 -1.52 7.16 -17.74
CA ASP A 5 -1.17 5.88 -18.38
C ASP A 5 0.14 5.98 -19.19
N GLU A 6 0.43 7.14 -19.80
CA GLU A 6 1.72 7.42 -20.43
C GLU A 6 2.87 7.43 -19.40
N THR A 7 2.62 7.98 -18.21
CA THR A 7 3.60 7.97 -17.11
C THR A 7 3.92 6.53 -16.69
N LEU A 8 2.91 5.68 -16.51
CA LEU A 8 3.09 4.26 -16.18
C LEU A 8 3.83 3.51 -17.29
N THR A 9 3.43 3.71 -18.55
CA THR A 9 4.09 3.09 -19.71
C THR A 9 5.58 3.43 -19.74
N ARG A 10 5.91 4.72 -19.59
CA ARG A 10 7.31 5.18 -19.57
C ARG A 10 8.10 4.58 -18.41
N LEU A 11 7.52 4.53 -17.20
CA LEU A 11 8.15 3.92 -16.04
C LEU A 11 8.41 2.43 -16.27
N ARG A 12 7.43 1.69 -16.80
CA ARG A 12 7.56 0.26 -17.10
C ARG A 12 8.63 -0.01 -18.15
N THR A 13 8.67 0.76 -19.23
CA THR A 13 9.73 0.63 -20.25
C THR A 13 11.12 0.89 -19.67
N ALA A 14 11.28 1.96 -18.88
CA ALA A 14 12.57 2.28 -18.28
C ALA A 14 13.00 1.24 -17.23
N ALA A 15 12.07 0.78 -16.39
CA ALA A 15 12.33 -0.26 -15.40
C ALA A 15 12.74 -1.58 -16.07
N ALA A 16 12.06 -1.99 -17.14
CA ALA A 16 12.41 -3.16 -17.94
C ALA A 16 13.78 -3.04 -18.64
N ALA A 17 14.24 -1.80 -18.89
CA ALA A 17 15.58 -1.52 -19.38
C ALA A 17 16.66 -1.46 -18.28
N GLY A 18 16.30 -1.74 -17.01
CA GLY A 18 17.21 -1.77 -15.87
C GLY A 18 17.34 -0.46 -15.10
N ASP A 19 16.48 0.54 -15.33
CA ASP A 19 16.46 1.77 -14.54
C ASP A 19 15.87 1.50 -13.14
N ALA A 20 16.75 1.45 -12.13
CA ALA A 20 16.39 1.22 -10.73
C ALA A 20 15.40 2.27 -10.19
N GLN A 21 15.53 3.53 -10.58
CA GLN A 21 14.66 4.60 -10.10
C GLN A 21 13.27 4.49 -10.71
N ALA A 22 13.21 4.12 -12.00
CA ALA A 22 11.94 3.85 -12.66
C ALA A 22 11.24 2.62 -12.05
N ALA A 23 11.99 1.55 -11.75
CA ALA A 23 11.48 0.36 -11.07
C ALA A 23 10.94 0.70 -9.67
N LEU A 24 11.68 1.49 -8.88
CA LEU A 24 11.23 1.97 -7.57
C LEU A 24 9.95 2.81 -7.67
N ARG A 25 9.91 3.76 -8.60
CA ARG A 25 8.74 4.63 -8.76
C ARG A 25 7.53 3.86 -9.26
N LEU A 26 7.71 2.89 -10.16
CA LEU A 26 6.65 2.01 -10.62
C LEU A 26 6.13 1.13 -9.49
N GLY A 27 7.01 0.45 -8.77
CA GLY A 27 6.64 -0.38 -7.61
C GLY A 27 5.89 0.42 -6.55
N ARG A 28 6.32 1.64 -6.24
CA ARG A 28 5.61 2.54 -5.30
C ARG A 28 4.17 2.84 -5.72
N LEU A 29 3.92 3.04 -7.01
CA LEU A 29 2.57 3.30 -7.52
C LEU A 29 1.74 2.02 -7.46
N LEU A 30 2.29 0.90 -7.91
CA LEU A 30 1.60 -0.39 -7.89
C LEU A 30 1.29 -0.89 -6.48
N CYS A 31 2.04 -0.47 -5.46
CA CYS A 31 1.69 -0.72 -4.05
C CYS A 31 0.28 -0.21 -3.69
N LEU A 32 -0.24 0.81 -4.40
CA LEU A 32 -1.52 1.47 -4.13
C LEU A 32 -2.68 0.85 -4.90
N THR A 33 -2.45 -0.22 -5.67
CA THR A 33 -3.46 -0.87 -6.51
C THR A 33 -3.69 -2.31 -6.08
N ALA A 34 -4.93 -2.79 -6.13
CA ALA A 34 -5.27 -4.19 -5.84
C ALA A 34 -4.62 -5.15 -6.86
N ALA A 35 -4.66 -4.78 -8.14
CA ALA A 35 -4.08 -5.54 -9.23
C ALA A 35 -3.35 -4.63 -10.22
N ASP A 36 -2.54 -5.23 -11.10
CA ASP A 36 -1.87 -4.48 -12.16
C ASP A 36 -2.93 -3.78 -13.03
N PRO A 37 -2.92 -2.44 -13.16
CA PRO A 37 -3.89 -1.75 -14.00
C PRO A 37 -3.86 -2.16 -15.49
N ALA A 38 -2.80 -2.83 -15.94
CA ALA A 38 -2.68 -3.38 -17.29
C ALA A 38 -3.22 -4.82 -17.43
N GLU A 39 -3.46 -5.52 -16.32
CA GLU A 39 -3.97 -6.90 -16.29
C GLU A 39 -5.17 -6.94 -15.33
N PRO A 40 -6.41 -6.86 -15.83
CA PRO A 40 -7.58 -6.80 -14.95
C PRO A 40 -7.65 -8.07 -14.08
N GLY A 41 -7.47 -7.88 -12.78
CA GLY A 41 -7.71 -8.89 -11.74
C GLY A 41 -9.18 -8.96 -11.34
N ASP A 42 -9.50 -9.86 -10.43
CA ASP A 42 -10.83 -10.05 -9.83
C ASP A 42 -11.06 -9.24 -8.56
N GLY A 43 -10.12 -8.37 -8.18
CA GLY A 43 -10.15 -7.54 -6.98
C GLY A 43 -9.32 -8.09 -5.82
N GLU A 44 -8.78 -9.32 -5.93
CA GLU A 44 -7.83 -9.84 -4.94
C GLU A 44 -6.43 -9.22 -5.10
N PRO A 45 -5.66 -9.04 -4.01
CA PRO A 45 -4.28 -8.56 -4.08
C PRO A 45 -3.40 -9.50 -4.92
N THR A 46 -2.90 -9.01 -6.05
CA THR A 46 -1.97 -9.77 -6.93
C THR A 46 -0.50 -9.36 -6.77
N TRP A 47 -0.21 -8.44 -5.85
CA TRP A 47 1.13 -7.92 -5.54
C TRP A 47 1.91 -7.45 -6.79
N PRO A 48 1.29 -6.64 -7.68
CA PRO A 48 1.89 -6.23 -8.96
C PRO A 48 3.20 -5.43 -8.81
N GLU A 49 3.42 -4.84 -7.63
CA GLU A 49 4.60 -4.07 -7.29
C GLU A 49 5.85 -4.92 -7.04
N GLU A 50 5.69 -6.15 -6.54
CA GLU A 50 6.80 -6.91 -5.95
C GLU A 50 7.95 -7.13 -6.94
N PRO A 51 7.72 -7.55 -8.21
CA PRO A 51 8.81 -7.75 -9.16
C PRO A 51 9.63 -6.48 -9.40
N TRP A 52 8.99 -5.31 -9.43
CA TRP A 52 9.66 -4.04 -9.67
C TRP A 52 10.44 -3.54 -8.46
N LEU A 53 9.90 -3.75 -7.26
CA LEU A 53 10.62 -3.44 -6.02
C LEU A 53 11.86 -4.32 -5.86
N ARG A 54 11.77 -5.61 -6.23
CA ARG A 54 12.92 -6.52 -6.27
C ARG A 54 13.99 -6.04 -7.24
N VAL A 55 13.62 -5.65 -8.47
CA VAL A 55 14.56 -5.05 -9.44
C VAL A 55 15.22 -3.79 -8.89
N ALA A 56 14.47 -2.92 -8.20
CA ALA A 56 15.03 -1.72 -7.59
C ALA A 56 16.07 -2.04 -6.50
N VAL A 57 15.76 -2.99 -5.61
CA VAL A 57 16.67 -3.45 -4.55
C VAL A 57 17.90 -4.16 -5.12
N GLU A 58 17.75 -4.98 -6.15
CA GLU A 58 18.87 -5.65 -6.80
C GLU A 58 19.84 -4.64 -7.46
N ALA A 59 19.28 -3.66 -8.17
CA ALA A 59 20.07 -2.64 -8.85
C ALA A 59 20.72 -1.64 -7.89
N ARG A 60 20.09 -1.38 -6.73
CA ARG A 60 20.63 -0.52 -5.66
C ARG A 60 20.39 -1.14 -4.28
N PRO A 61 21.28 -2.05 -3.84
CA PRO A 61 21.11 -2.77 -2.58
C PRO A 61 21.02 -1.86 -1.33
N ASP A 62 21.65 -0.69 -1.35
CA ASP A 62 21.68 0.20 -0.18
C ASP A 62 20.64 1.34 -0.27
N ASP A 63 19.73 1.29 -1.25
CA ASP A 63 18.65 2.27 -1.38
C ASP A 63 17.58 2.02 -0.30
N VAL A 64 17.66 2.79 0.78
CA VAL A 64 16.76 2.69 1.94
C VAL A 64 15.29 2.84 1.54
N ALA A 65 14.96 3.64 0.52
CA ALA A 65 13.57 3.80 0.08
C ALA A 65 13.05 2.53 -0.62
N ALA A 66 13.87 1.91 -1.47
CA ALA A 66 13.54 0.65 -2.11
C ALA A 66 13.42 -0.49 -1.09
N LEU A 67 14.37 -0.58 -0.15
CA LEU A 67 14.32 -1.53 0.96
C LEU A 67 13.05 -1.34 1.78
N THR A 68 12.73 -0.11 2.20
CA THR A 68 11.56 0.19 3.04
C THR A 68 10.25 -0.20 2.36
N LEU A 69 10.10 0.14 1.07
CA LEU A 69 8.92 -0.26 0.30
C LEU A 69 8.78 -1.78 0.19
N LEU A 70 9.85 -2.50 -0.17
CA LEU A 70 9.80 -3.95 -0.28
C LEU A 70 9.50 -4.61 1.06
N THR A 71 10.19 -4.21 2.14
CA THR A 71 9.95 -4.75 3.49
C THR A 71 8.51 -4.54 3.94
N GLY A 72 7.96 -3.34 3.74
CA GLY A 72 6.58 -3.02 4.11
C GLY A 72 5.54 -3.83 3.34
N ARG A 73 5.80 -4.11 2.07
CA ARG A 73 4.92 -4.96 1.24
C ARG A 73 5.04 -6.43 1.63
N LEU A 74 6.24 -6.92 1.92
CA LEU A 74 6.41 -8.28 2.45
C LEU A 74 5.68 -8.45 3.79
N ALA A 75 5.73 -7.47 4.69
CA ALA A 75 4.98 -7.52 5.95
C ALA A 75 3.45 -7.64 5.71
N GLN A 76 2.89 -6.86 4.77
CA GLN A 76 1.48 -6.95 4.41
C GLN A 76 1.11 -8.30 3.78
N GLN A 77 1.99 -8.84 2.90
CA GLN A 77 1.81 -10.17 2.33
C GLN A 77 1.81 -11.26 3.39
N ILE A 78 2.74 -11.20 4.35
CA ILE A 78 2.84 -12.14 5.46
C ILE A 78 1.53 -12.12 6.25
N SER A 79 1.07 -10.94 6.70
CA SER A 79 -0.18 -10.82 7.46
C SER A 79 -1.40 -11.31 6.67
N TYR A 80 -1.47 -11.03 5.36
CA TYR A 80 -2.54 -11.55 4.50
C TYR A 80 -2.54 -13.09 4.47
N TRP A 81 -1.37 -13.69 4.25
CA TRP A 81 -1.22 -15.14 4.15
C TRP A 81 -1.47 -15.85 5.48
N GLU A 82 -1.05 -15.26 6.60
CA GLU A 82 -1.37 -15.76 7.94
C GLU A 82 -2.88 -15.74 8.21
N ALA A 83 -3.57 -14.64 7.88
CA ALA A 83 -5.02 -14.56 8.00
C ALA A 83 -5.74 -15.59 7.12
N CYS A 84 -5.26 -15.79 5.88
CA CYS A 84 -5.75 -16.81 4.99
C CYS A 84 -5.57 -18.23 5.54
N LEU A 85 -4.40 -18.53 6.13
CA LEU A 85 -4.13 -19.82 6.80
C LEU A 85 -5.05 -20.07 7.98
N ASP A 86 -5.28 -19.05 8.81
CA ASP A 86 -6.17 -19.13 9.96
C ASP A 86 -7.62 -19.42 9.55
N MET A 87 -8.08 -18.85 8.44
CA MET A 87 -9.44 -19.09 7.91
C MET A 87 -9.57 -20.44 7.19
N ASN A 88 -8.59 -20.78 6.35
CA ASN A 88 -8.60 -22.00 5.55
C ASN A 88 -7.17 -22.50 5.27
N PRO A 89 -6.66 -23.49 6.02
CA PRO A 89 -5.31 -24.02 5.86
C PRO A 89 -4.99 -24.58 4.46
N ASP A 90 -5.99 -24.92 3.65
CA ASP A 90 -5.80 -25.43 2.28
C ASP A 90 -5.73 -24.33 1.21
N VAL A 91 -6.01 -23.06 1.56
CA VAL A 91 -6.09 -21.95 0.60
C VAL A 91 -4.77 -21.72 -0.13
N MET A 92 -3.63 -21.83 0.55
CA MET A 92 -2.31 -21.62 -0.05
C MET A 92 -2.03 -22.59 -1.20
N LYS A 93 -2.51 -23.84 -1.11
CA LYS A 93 -2.33 -24.84 -2.17
C LYS A 93 -3.00 -24.42 -3.48
N TRP A 94 -4.08 -23.64 -3.42
CA TRP A 94 -4.76 -23.15 -4.61
C TRP A 94 -3.94 -22.11 -5.36
N TYR A 95 -3.07 -21.38 -4.64
CA TYR A 95 -2.12 -20.42 -5.21
C TYR A 95 -0.72 -21.02 -5.43
N GLY A 96 -0.54 -22.32 -5.19
CA GLY A 96 0.75 -23.00 -5.32
C GLY A 96 1.78 -22.62 -4.25
N GLU A 97 1.32 -22.00 -3.15
CA GLU A 97 2.14 -21.58 -2.01
C GLU A 97 1.95 -22.57 -0.83
N ASP A 98 2.82 -22.47 0.19
CA ASP A 98 2.78 -23.28 1.40
C ASP A 98 3.35 -22.54 2.63
N GLU A 99 3.37 -23.17 3.81
CA GLU A 99 3.93 -22.55 5.03
C GLU A 99 5.39 -22.08 4.87
N SER A 100 6.19 -22.80 4.06
CA SER A 100 7.59 -22.43 3.79
C SER A 100 7.71 -21.11 3.00
N THR A 101 6.63 -20.71 2.34
CA THR A 101 6.54 -19.44 1.62
C THR A 101 6.45 -18.27 2.59
N VAL A 102 5.63 -18.38 3.64
CA VAL A 102 5.54 -17.36 4.69
C VAL A 102 6.87 -17.27 5.42
N GLU A 103 7.46 -18.41 5.80
CA GLU A 103 8.77 -18.46 6.47
C GLU A 103 9.87 -17.79 5.64
N ARG A 104 9.92 -18.05 4.33
CA ARG A 104 10.89 -17.42 3.42
C ARG A 104 10.69 -15.90 3.33
N ARG A 105 9.44 -15.44 3.23
CA ARG A 105 9.12 -14.00 3.20
C ARG A 105 9.46 -13.32 4.52
N GLN A 106 9.21 -14.00 5.64
CA GLN A 106 9.57 -13.54 6.98
C GLN A 106 11.09 -13.33 7.10
N ILE A 107 11.88 -14.36 6.76
CA ILE A 107 13.35 -14.28 6.77
C ILE A 107 13.85 -13.14 5.87
N GLU A 108 13.27 -12.98 4.69
CA GLU A 108 13.64 -11.89 3.77
C GLU A 108 13.31 -10.51 4.36
N ALA A 109 12.10 -10.32 4.88
CA ALA A 109 11.66 -9.05 5.46
C ALA A 109 12.55 -8.65 6.65
N GLU A 110 12.90 -9.60 7.52
CA GLU A 110 13.83 -9.37 8.63
C GLU A 110 15.22 -8.93 8.16
N GLN A 111 15.76 -9.57 7.12
CA GLN A 111 17.06 -9.19 6.54
C GLN A 111 17.04 -7.80 5.91
N LEU A 112 15.97 -7.45 5.20
CA LEU A 112 15.79 -6.12 4.62
C LEU A 112 15.63 -5.07 5.72
N TYR A 113 14.85 -5.36 6.76
CA TYR A 113 14.69 -4.50 7.94
C TYR A 113 16.03 -4.23 8.64
N ALA A 114 16.84 -5.27 8.86
CA ALA A 114 18.17 -5.13 9.45
C ALA A 114 19.09 -4.22 8.60
N ARG A 115 19.00 -4.30 7.26
CA ARG A 115 19.74 -3.42 6.35
C ARG A 115 19.28 -1.97 6.44
N ILE A 116 17.98 -1.73 6.52
CA ILE A 116 17.42 -0.38 6.73
C ILE A 116 17.98 0.22 8.02
N ARG A 117 17.95 -0.54 9.12
CA ARG A 117 18.48 -0.08 10.42
C ARG A 117 19.99 0.17 10.38
N ALA A 118 20.75 -0.68 9.72
CA ALA A 118 22.20 -0.51 9.57
C ALA A 118 22.58 0.73 8.76
N ALA A 119 21.75 1.11 7.77
CA ALA A 119 21.95 2.32 6.97
C ALA A 119 21.71 3.62 7.75
N GLY A 120 21.05 3.55 8.91
CA GLY A 120 20.72 4.73 9.73
C GLY A 120 19.57 5.53 9.11
N PRO A 121 18.32 5.07 9.23
CA PRO A 121 17.18 5.69 8.59
C PRO A 121 16.96 7.12 9.11
N ASP A 122 16.31 7.95 8.30
CA ASP A 122 15.96 9.31 8.71
C ASP A 122 15.11 9.28 9.98
N ARG A 123 15.33 10.24 10.89
CA ARG A 123 14.56 10.37 12.15
C ARG A 123 13.05 10.37 11.93
N HIS A 124 12.62 10.88 10.78
CA HIS A 124 11.22 10.92 10.37
C HIS A 124 10.61 9.53 10.13
N ALA A 125 11.40 8.53 9.73
CA ALA A 125 10.94 7.16 9.46
C ALA A 125 10.88 6.27 10.73
N GLU A 126 11.50 6.69 11.83
CA GLU A 126 11.68 5.87 13.04
C GLU A 126 10.37 5.29 13.58
N ALA A 127 9.32 6.11 13.73
CA ALA A 127 8.06 5.64 14.29
C ALA A 127 7.39 4.57 13.41
N GLY A 128 7.39 4.76 12.09
CA GLY A 128 6.88 3.74 11.15
C GLY A 128 7.77 2.49 11.11
N LEU A 129 9.09 2.62 11.28
CA LEU A 129 9.99 1.48 11.35
C LEU A 129 9.86 0.70 12.66
N ASP A 130 9.56 1.35 13.78
CA ASP A 130 9.28 0.69 15.06
C ASP A 130 7.97 -0.12 14.96
N GLU A 131 6.93 0.47 14.37
CA GLU A 131 5.68 -0.24 14.09
C GLU A 131 5.91 -1.42 13.13
N LEU A 132 6.73 -1.25 12.09
CA LEU A 132 7.10 -2.33 11.18
C LEU A 132 7.86 -3.46 11.89
N ALA A 133 8.70 -3.12 12.87
CA ALA A 133 9.41 -4.10 13.69
C ALA A 133 8.45 -5.00 14.47
N VAL A 134 7.38 -4.42 15.02
CA VAL A 134 6.35 -5.16 15.76
C VAL A 134 5.59 -6.11 14.84
N LEU A 135 5.19 -5.64 13.65
CA LEU A 135 4.50 -6.46 12.65
C LEU A 135 5.34 -7.64 12.20
N LEU A 136 6.66 -7.44 12.08
CA LEU A 136 7.61 -8.50 11.74
C LEU A 136 8.01 -9.36 12.94
N GLY A 137 7.53 -9.10 14.15
CA GLY A 137 7.92 -9.85 15.36
C GLY A 137 9.38 -9.66 15.79
N VAL A 138 10.08 -8.65 15.27
CA VAL A 138 11.48 -8.32 15.62
C VAL A 138 11.61 -7.16 16.61
N GLY A 139 10.49 -6.59 17.04
CA GLY A 139 10.42 -5.52 18.04
C GLY A 139 9.26 -5.71 19.02
N ASP A 140 9.46 -5.27 20.27
CA ASP A 140 8.53 -5.55 21.37
C ASP A 140 7.58 -4.39 21.69
N LYS A 141 7.84 -3.19 21.16
CA LYS A 141 7.13 -1.97 21.57
C LYS A 141 6.49 -1.26 20.38
N PRO A 142 5.15 -1.11 20.36
CA PRO A 142 4.49 -0.30 19.34
C PRO A 142 4.92 1.17 19.49
N ALA A 143 5.01 1.86 18.36
CA ALA A 143 5.30 3.28 18.37
C ALA A 143 4.14 4.06 19.01
N ALA A 144 4.43 5.25 19.54
CA ALA A 144 3.37 6.14 20.00
C ALA A 144 2.45 6.49 18.82
N GLU A 145 1.14 6.54 19.07
CA GLU A 145 0.14 6.89 18.05
C GLU A 145 0.46 8.24 17.38
N GLY A 146 0.34 8.27 16.06
CA GLY A 146 0.10 9.48 15.24
C GLY A 146 1.15 10.58 15.26
N THR A 147 2.08 10.58 14.31
CA THR A 147 2.84 11.78 13.91
C THR A 147 2.88 12.05 12.41
N TYR A 148 2.27 11.16 11.60
CA TYR A 148 2.28 11.28 10.16
C TYR A 148 1.04 11.98 9.61
N SER A 149 1.24 12.67 8.49
CA SER A 149 0.18 13.18 7.63
C SER A 149 0.01 12.26 6.42
N PHE A 150 -1.23 11.85 6.14
CA PHE A 150 -1.58 10.90 5.09
C PHE A 150 -3.07 11.01 4.74
N TYR A 151 -3.44 10.43 3.61
CA TYR A 151 -4.80 10.20 3.17
C TYR A 151 -5.16 8.74 3.33
N VAL A 152 -6.44 8.48 3.58
CA VAL A 152 -7.04 7.15 3.60
C VAL A 152 -8.26 7.20 2.68
N MET A 153 -8.28 6.40 1.62
CA MET A 153 -9.49 6.09 0.89
C MET A 153 -10.02 4.76 1.41
N GLU A 154 -11.28 4.73 1.82
CA GLU A 154 -11.99 3.55 2.29
C GLU A 154 -13.24 3.34 1.44
N ASP A 155 -13.44 2.11 0.98
CA ASP A 155 -14.66 1.64 0.33
C ASP A 155 -15.08 0.37 1.07
N GLU A 156 -16.28 0.36 1.64
CA GLU A 156 -16.80 -0.75 2.44
C GLU A 156 -18.21 -1.17 2.01
N ALA A 157 -18.45 -2.48 1.94
CA ALA A 157 -19.74 -3.04 1.59
C ALA A 157 -20.05 -4.29 2.42
N TRP A 158 -21.34 -4.51 2.66
CA TRP A 158 -21.82 -5.66 3.43
C TRP A 158 -22.41 -6.72 2.50
N SER A 159 -21.94 -7.97 2.65
CA SER A 159 -22.51 -9.15 2.02
C SER A 159 -23.02 -10.11 3.09
N GLY A 160 -24.31 -10.02 3.41
CA GLY A 160 -24.89 -10.76 4.53
C GLY A 160 -24.33 -10.29 5.87
N SER A 161 -23.57 -11.17 6.54
CA SER A 161 -22.91 -10.86 7.83
C SER A 161 -21.42 -10.53 7.69
N VAL A 162 -20.89 -10.52 6.47
CA VAL A 162 -19.47 -10.24 6.19
C VAL A 162 -19.33 -8.81 5.68
N ARG A 163 -18.44 -8.04 6.28
CA ARG A 163 -18.01 -6.72 5.83
C ARG A 163 -16.79 -6.86 4.95
N HIS A 164 -16.91 -6.48 3.69
CA HIS A 164 -15.79 -6.35 2.77
C HIS A 164 -15.29 -4.90 2.81
N SER A 165 -13.98 -4.72 2.79
CA SER A 165 -13.36 -3.40 2.78
C SER A 165 -12.16 -3.35 1.84
N ALA A 166 -11.96 -2.19 1.24
CA ALA A 166 -10.77 -1.82 0.51
C ALA A 166 -10.25 -0.50 1.09
N THR A 167 -8.96 -0.48 1.43
CA THR A 167 -8.30 0.69 1.99
C THR A 167 -7.09 1.05 1.15
N ILE A 168 -6.93 2.32 0.78
CA ILE A 168 -5.72 2.86 0.14
C ILE A 168 -5.16 3.98 0.99
N VAL A 169 -3.91 3.85 1.41
CA VAL A 169 -3.20 4.87 2.17
C VAL A 169 -2.05 5.44 1.36
N ALA A 170 -2.02 6.77 1.20
CA ALA A 170 -0.94 7.49 0.54
C ALA A 170 -0.67 8.84 1.22
N SER A 171 0.52 9.39 1.04
CA SER A 171 0.90 10.71 1.58
C SER A 171 1.13 11.78 0.52
N ASP A 172 0.75 11.48 -0.73
CA ASP A 172 0.75 12.41 -1.85
C ASP A 172 -0.63 12.48 -2.49
N ALA A 173 -1.10 13.71 -2.74
CA ALA A 173 -2.44 13.94 -3.25
C ALA A 173 -2.62 13.41 -4.70
N ASP A 174 -1.57 13.40 -5.51
CA ASP A 174 -1.69 12.86 -6.87
C ASP A 174 -1.70 11.32 -6.84
N GLU A 175 -0.96 10.72 -5.91
CA GLU A 175 -0.95 9.26 -5.68
C GLU A 175 -2.31 8.76 -5.22
N ILE A 176 -2.94 9.41 -4.23
CA ILE A 176 -4.26 8.95 -3.74
C ILE A 176 -5.34 9.13 -4.80
N ARG A 177 -5.35 10.26 -5.53
CA ARG A 177 -6.32 10.49 -6.61
C ARG A 177 -6.22 9.41 -7.69
N TRP A 178 -5.01 9.16 -8.18
CA TRP A 178 -4.76 8.16 -9.20
C TRP A 178 -5.13 6.75 -8.71
N ALA A 179 -4.77 6.38 -7.49
CA ALA A 179 -5.06 5.06 -6.94
C ALA A 179 -6.56 4.84 -6.75
N SER A 180 -7.29 5.86 -6.26
CA SER A 180 -8.74 5.84 -6.18
C SER A 180 -9.40 5.68 -7.55
N ASP A 181 -8.94 6.38 -8.59
CA ASP A 181 -9.46 6.16 -9.95
C ASP A 181 -9.24 4.71 -10.41
N LYS A 182 -8.03 4.16 -10.18
CA LYS A 182 -7.72 2.76 -10.54
C LYS A 182 -8.50 1.73 -9.72
N TRP A 183 -9.00 2.08 -8.55
CA TRP A 183 -9.90 1.22 -7.78
C TRP A 183 -11.32 1.22 -8.36
N PHE A 184 -11.84 2.38 -8.76
CA PHE A 184 -13.21 2.49 -9.25
C PHE A 184 -13.38 2.08 -10.74
N THR A 185 -12.31 2.11 -11.55
CA THR A 185 -12.38 1.73 -12.97
C THR A 185 -12.73 0.24 -13.20
N PRO A 186 -12.07 -0.75 -12.55
CA PRO A 186 -12.32 -2.17 -12.82
C PRO A 186 -13.62 -2.69 -12.22
N ALA A 187 -14.11 -2.06 -11.15
CA ALA A 187 -15.23 -2.55 -10.33
C ALA A 187 -16.58 -1.86 -10.65
N GLU A 188 -16.71 -1.14 -11.77
CA GLU A 188 -17.91 -0.35 -12.13
C GLU A 188 -18.43 0.53 -10.95
N GLY A 189 -17.51 1.11 -10.16
CA GLY A 189 -17.87 1.92 -8.99
C GLY A 189 -17.40 1.40 -7.62
N GLY A 190 -16.55 0.38 -7.57
CA GLY A 190 -15.96 -0.12 -6.32
C GLY A 190 -16.68 -1.36 -5.80
N ILE A 191 -16.61 -1.64 -4.49
CA ILE A 191 -17.30 -2.80 -3.89
C ILE A 191 -18.78 -2.52 -3.58
N GLY A 192 -19.32 -1.37 -4.02
CA GLY A 192 -20.72 -1.00 -3.91
C GLY A 192 -21.08 -0.27 -2.61
N GLY A 193 -20.08 0.25 -1.90
CA GLY A 193 -20.21 1.02 -0.66
C GLY A 193 -20.46 2.52 -0.85
N GLU A 194 -20.33 3.25 0.26
CA GLU A 194 -20.21 4.72 0.29
C GLU A 194 -18.72 5.08 0.47
N PRO A 195 -17.93 5.20 -0.61
CA PRO A 195 -16.50 5.39 -0.50
C PRO A 195 -16.17 6.76 0.09
N THR A 196 -15.18 6.82 0.98
CA THR A 196 -14.74 8.06 1.62
C THR A 196 -13.25 8.31 1.40
N LEU A 197 -12.87 9.59 1.38
CA LEU A 197 -11.48 10.05 1.41
C LEU A 197 -11.26 10.89 2.66
N THR A 198 -10.49 10.36 3.61
CA THR A 198 -10.18 10.99 4.88
C THR A 198 -8.73 11.48 4.91
N ALA A 199 -8.52 12.71 5.36
CA ALA A 199 -7.20 13.32 5.50
C ALA A 199 -6.80 13.39 6.98
N TYR A 200 -5.58 12.94 7.26
CA TYR A 200 -4.96 13.02 8.58
C TYR A 200 -3.73 13.93 8.50
N VAL A 201 -3.62 14.88 9.43
CA VAL A 201 -2.45 15.74 9.61
C VAL A 201 -1.88 15.50 11.01
N ASP A 202 -0.61 15.10 11.04
CA ASP A 202 0.12 14.74 12.25
C ASP A 202 -0.68 13.79 13.17
N GLY A 203 -1.33 12.79 12.55
CA GLY A 203 -2.16 11.80 13.24
C GLY A 203 -3.56 12.25 13.62
N ALA A 204 -3.94 13.51 13.43
CA ALA A 204 -5.30 13.99 13.68
C ALA A 204 -6.12 14.04 12.39
N GLU A 205 -7.36 13.56 12.43
CA GLU A 205 -8.29 13.73 11.30
C GLU A 205 -8.60 15.21 11.12
N VAL A 206 -8.42 15.72 9.89
CA VAL A 206 -8.71 17.12 9.56
C VAL A 206 -9.91 17.28 8.61
N GLY A 207 -10.37 16.19 8.02
CA GLY A 207 -11.58 16.16 7.20
C GLY A 207 -11.79 14.82 6.51
N SER A 208 -13.05 14.55 6.20
CA SER A 208 -13.48 13.38 5.42
C SER A 208 -14.45 13.84 4.33
N LEU A 209 -14.32 13.24 3.14
CA LEU A 209 -15.10 13.53 1.96
C LEU A 209 -15.80 12.27 1.49
N ASP A 210 -17.12 12.32 1.32
CA ASP A 210 -17.88 11.29 0.63
C ASP A 210 -17.60 11.39 -0.88
N LEU A 211 -17.03 10.33 -1.47
CA LEU A 211 -16.69 10.26 -2.89
C LEU A 211 -17.86 9.79 -3.74
N GLY A 212 -18.87 9.14 -3.16
CA GLY A 212 -20.00 8.54 -3.89
C GLY A 212 -20.70 9.51 -4.84
N PRO A 213 -21.10 10.72 -4.39
CA PRO A 213 -21.71 11.74 -5.24
C PRO A 213 -20.81 12.27 -6.37
N HIS A 214 -19.51 11.99 -6.30
CA HIS A 214 -18.50 12.46 -7.25
C HIS A 214 -17.99 11.37 -8.20
N LEU A 215 -18.53 10.15 -8.12
CA LEU A 215 -18.21 9.08 -9.06
C LEU A 215 -18.85 9.35 -10.43
N ALA A 216 -18.04 9.36 -11.47
CA ALA A 216 -18.45 9.55 -12.86
C ALA A 216 -17.57 8.72 -13.81
N ASP A 217 -18.19 8.09 -14.82
CA ASP A 217 -17.51 7.45 -15.96
C ASP A 217 -16.24 6.63 -15.60
N GLY A 218 -16.32 5.78 -14.56
CA GLY A 218 -15.22 4.87 -14.18
C GLY A 218 -14.12 5.48 -13.30
N GLY A 219 -14.35 6.65 -12.68
CA GLY A 219 -13.45 7.27 -11.71
C GLY A 219 -14.13 8.36 -10.88
N VAL A 220 -13.34 9.20 -10.19
CA VAL A 220 -13.84 10.34 -9.40
C VAL A 220 -13.66 11.64 -10.20
N ASP A 221 -14.68 12.51 -10.21
CA ASP A 221 -14.52 13.89 -10.70
C ASP A 221 -13.73 14.74 -9.69
N TRP A 222 -12.40 14.63 -9.75
CA TRP A 222 -11.49 15.41 -8.91
C TRP A 222 -11.57 16.93 -9.12
N GLY A 223 -12.20 17.40 -10.20
CA GLY A 223 -12.48 18.82 -10.41
C GLY A 223 -13.58 19.36 -9.49
N ALA A 224 -14.47 18.48 -9.03
CA ALA A 224 -15.54 18.78 -8.08
C ALA A 224 -15.16 18.48 -6.62
N VAL A 225 -14.02 17.84 -6.37
CA VAL A 225 -13.56 17.39 -5.04
C VAL A 225 -12.41 18.25 -4.52
N ALA A 226 -12.61 18.91 -3.38
CA ALA A 226 -11.58 19.68 -2.71
C ALA A 226 -10.74 18.80 -1.75
N VAL A 227 -9.79 18.04 -2.29
CA VAL A 227 -8.89 17.20 -1.47
C VAL A 227 -8.08 18.07 -0.49
N PRO A 228 -8.16 17.85 0.83
CA PRO A 228 -7.44 18.66 1.82
C PRO A 228 -5.93 18.59 1.63
N GLU A 229 -5.21 19.70 1.80
CA GLU A 229 -3.75 19.68 1.75
C GLU A 229 -3.15 19.12 3.06
N LEU A 230 -2.11 18.29 2.94
CA LEU A 230 -1.34 17.82 4.09
C LEU A 230 -0.24 18.83 4.43
N SER A 231 -0.31 19.42 5.62
CA SER A 231 0.65 20.42 6.12
C SER A 231 1.75 19.85 7.04
N GLY A 232 1.58 18.63 7.52
CA GLY A 232 2.48 17.97 8.46
C GLY A 232 3.45 16.97 7.80
N ALA A 233 4.10 16.15 8.64
CA ALA A 233 5.17 15.27 8.19
C ALA A 233 4.61 14.04 7.45
N ARG A 234 4.88 13.90 6.15
CA ARG A 234 4.25 12.86 5.31
C ARG A 234 4.62 11.43 5.72
N LEU A 235 3.66 10.51 5.76
CA LEU A 235 3.96 9.07 5.92
C LEU A 235 4.97 8.59 4.85
N PRO A 236 6.13 8.03 5.24
CA PRO A 236 7.06 7.46 4.27
C PRO A 236 6.45 6.26 3.53
N ALA A 237 6.69 6.20 2.22
CA ALA A 237 6.15 5.12 1.39
C ALA A 237 6.67 3.76 1.87
N GLY A 238 5.76 2.79 2.01
CA GLY A 238 6.05 1.45 2.52
C GLY A 238 5.95 1.28 4.03
N LEU A 239 5.85 2.36 4.82
CA LEU A 239 5.73 2.21 6.27
C LEU A 239 4.28 2.02 6.73
N PRO A 240 4.06 1.25 7.81
CA PRO A 240 2.82 1.29 8.57
C PRO A 240 2.59 2.66 9.22
N VAL A 241 1.33 2.93 9.54
CA VAL A 241 0.91 4.06 10.34
C VAL A 241 0.86 3.62 11.82
N PRO A 242 1.74 4.16 12.69
CA PRO A 242 1.83 3.77 14.10
C PRO A 242 0.48 3.76 14.83
N GLY A 243 0.14 2.62 15.43
CA GLY A 243 -1.03 2.45 16.28
C GLY A 243 -2.40 2.51 15.57
N ARG A 244 -2.42 2.44 14.23
CA ARG A 244 -3.67 2.54 13.45
C ARG A 244 -4.05 1.30 12.66
N GLY A 245 -3.19 0.29 12.60
CA GLY A 245 -3.44 -0.91 11.78
C GLY A 245 -3.55 -0.59 10.28
N LEU A 246 -2.96 0.53 9.84
CA LEU A 246 -2.96 1.00 8.46
C LEU A 246 -1.55 0.96 7.89
N HIS A 247 -1.42 0.79 6.58
CA HIS A 247 -0.12 0.79 5.90
C HIS A 247 -0.18 1.61 4.62
N TYR A 248 0.90 2.31 4.28
CA TYR A 248 1.03 2.86 2.93
C TYR A 248 0.82 1.72 1.90
N GLY A 249 -0.08 1.94 0.95
CA GLY A 249 -0.47 0.91 -0.03
C GLY A 249 -1.98 0.63 -0.04
N PHE A 250 -2.36 -0.30 -0.91
CA PHE A 250 -3.66 -0.94 -0.94
C PHE A 250 -3.68 -2.13 0.02
N ALA A 251 -4.79 -2.27 0.75
CA ALA A 251 -5.16 -3.44 1.53
C ALA A 251 -6.63 -3.77 1.30
N GLY A 252 -6.94 -5.06 1.09
CA GLY A 252 -8.30 -5.59 1.07
C GLY A 252 -8.56 -6.42 2.32
N GLY A 253 -9.78 -6.40 2.83
CA GLY A 253 -10.17 -7.15 4.03
C GLY A 253 -11.60 -7.68 3.96
N ALA A 254 -11.85 -8.76 4.71
CA ALA A 254 -13.17 -9.33 4.93
C ALA A 254 -13.29 -9.76 6.40
N GLU A 255 -14.31 -9.25 7.11
CA GLU A 255 -14.55 -9.50 8.54
C GLU A 255 -16.01 -9.85 8.85
#